data_AF-Q4TB14-F1
#
_entry.id   AF-Q4TB14-F1
#
_cell.length_a   1.000
_cell.length_b   1.000
_cell.length_c   1.000
_cell.angle_alpha   90.00
_cell.angle_beta   90.00
_cell.angle_gamma   90.00
#
_symmetry.space_group_name_H-M   'P 1'
#
loop_
_entity.id
_entity.type
_entity.pdbx_description
1 polymer ?
#
loop_
_entity_poly.entity_id
_entity_poly.type
_entity_poly.pdbx_seq_one_letter_code
_entity_poly.pdbx_strand_id
1 'polypeptide(L)'
;MSSSRRHHLKSLMLQIAANWIAQEEKNIAAAKEAYMADQCPAPSLGGDQAALMETCRKLHALIDKVDEERYDLQTKVSKAEKEIDDLKIKVIDLAGVKKPALKKVRMSADAMLKALLGSKHTVNLDLRANLKQVKKEVKEESLMLQIAANWLEQEANEIAEAKEAYLAERCPAPDLSGDQTALMEFCKKLYLALDKIDEDRYDAEAKVEKSAKEIEDLKLKVVELAGVKKPALKKVRMSADAMLQALLGGKHKVTMDLRANLKQVKKETKEEAAEGVGDWRKNIEDKADRKKMFETS
;
A
#
# COMPACT_ATOMS: atom_id res chain seq x y z
N MET A 1 -3.10 19.29 46.24
CA MET A 1 -2.65 17.88 46.21
C MET A 1 -1.23 17.80 45.69
N SER A 2 -0.31 17.18 46.44
CA SER A 2 1.08 16.99 45.98
C SER A 2 1.14 16.03 44.78
N SER A 3 2.19 16.14 43.97
CA SER A 3 2.39 15.22 42.84
C SER A 3 2.46 13.76 43.29
N SER A 4 3.19 13.51 44.38
CA SER A 4 3.32 12.18 45.01
C SER A 4 1.97 11.57 45.37
N ARG A 5 1.08 12.32 46.04
CA ARG A 5 -0.26 11.83 46.40
C ARG A 5 -1.13 11.52 45.17
N ARG A 6 -1.03 12.31 44.10
CA ARG A 6 -1.75 12.02 42.84
C ARG A 6 -1.25 10.74 42.17
N HIS A 7 0.06 10.50 42.14
CA HIS A 7 0.60 9.27 41.56
C HIS A 7 0.22 8.04 42.38
N HIS A 8 0.28 8.11 43.70
CA HIS A 8 -0.14 7.02 44.58
C HIS A 8 -1.63 6.66 44.36
N LEU A 9 -2.52 7.65 44.32
CA LEU A 9 -3.94 7.42 44.05
C LEU A 9 -4.20 6.83 42.66
N LYS A 10 -3.50 7.31 41.62
CA LYS A 10 -3.59 6.71 40.27
C LYS A 10 -3.17 5.24 40.29
N SER A 11 -2.08 4.91 40.98
CA SER A 11 -1.59 3.54 41.11
C SER A 11 -2.63 2.64 41.79
N LEU A 12 -3.24 3.10 42.89
CA LEU A 12 -4.29 2.37 43.59
C LEU A 12 -5.53 2.16 42.71
N MET A 13 -5.97 3.19 41.98
CA MET A 13 -7.11 3.07 41.06
C MET A 13 -6.85 2.04 39.95
N LEU A 14 -5.66 2.05 39.35
CA LEU A 14 -5.28 1.07 38.33
C LEU A 14 -5.22 -0.35 38.89
N GLN A 15 -4.72 -0.52 40.11
CA GLN A 15 -4.66 -1.82 40.77
C GLN A 15 -6.06 -2.38 41.06
N ILE A 16 -6.99 -1.55 41.53
CA ILE A 16 -8.38 -1.94 41.74
C ILE A 16 -9.06 -2.29 40.41
N ALA A 17 -8.86 -1.46 39.37
CA ALA A 17 -9.41 -1.71 38.04
C ALA A 17 -8.91 -3.04 37.46
N ALA A 18 -7.62 -3.35 37.59
CA ALA A 18 -7.05 -4.62 37.14
C ALA A 18 -7.70 -5.82 37.84
N ASN A 19 -7.95 -5.72 39.16
CA ASN A 19 -8.64 -6.77 39.90
C ASN A 19 -10.09 -6.95 39.45
N TRP A 20 -10.81 -5.86 39.14
CA TRP A 20 -12.18 -5.93 38.63
C TRP A 20 -12.24 -6.55 37.24
N ILE A 21 -11.33 -6.19 36.34
CA ILE A 21 -11.24 -6.80 35.00
C ILE A 21 -10.97 -8.30 35.12
N ALA A 22 -10.01 -8.72 35.96
CA ALA A 22 -9.71 -10.13 36.16
C ALA A 22 -10.89 -10.91 36.78
N GLN A 23 -11.69 -10.27 37.65
CA GLN A 23 -12.89 -10.89 38.20
C GLN A 23 -14.01 -10.98 37.14
N GLU A 24 -14.18 -9.95 36.32
CA GLU A 24 -15.14 -9.94 35.23
C GLU A 24 -14.85 -11.02 34.20
N GLU A 25 -13.58 -11.24 33.83
CA GLU A 25 -13.17 -12.34 32.94
C GLU A 25 -13.60 -13.72 33.48
N LYS A 26 -13.43 -13.95 34.79
CA LYS A 26 -13.90 -15.19 35.43
C LYS A 26 -15.42 -15.31 35.40
N ASN A 27 -16.13 -14.21 35.67
CA ASN A 27 -17.59 -14.21 35.65
C ASN A 27 -18.13 -14.46 34.23
N ILE A 28 -17.50 -13.87 33.20
CA ILE A 28 -17.86 -14.10 31.79
C ILE A 28 -17.62 -15.56 31.41
N ALA A 29 -16.48 -16.14 31.82
CA ALA A 29 -16.19 -17.55 31.57
C ALA A 29 -17.23 -18.48 32.22
N ALA A 30 -17.56 -18.24 33.49
CA ALA A 30 -18.58 -19.00 34.21
C ALA A 30 -19.97 -18.83 33.60
N ALA A 31 -20.36 -17.62 33.20
CA ALA A 31 -21.62 -17.36 32.53
C ALA A 31 -21.71 -18.07 31.16
N LYS A 32 -20.59 -18.10 30.41
CA LYS A 32 -20.50 -18.84 29.15
C LYS A 32 -20.66 -20.34 29.38
N GLU A 33 -19.99 -20.90 30.39
CA GLU A 33 -20.10 -22.32 30.74
C GLU A 33 -21.53 -22.70 31.13
N ALA A 34 -22.18 -21.90 31.98
CA ALA A 34 -23.58 -22.09 32.36
C ALA A 34 -24.52 -22.02 31.16
N TYR A 35 -24.33 -21.04 30.27
CA TYR A 35 -25.12 -20.91 29.05
C TYR A 35 -24.96 -22.13 28.13
N MET A 36 -23.73 -22.61 27.94
CA MET A 36 -23.46 -23.79 27.12
C MET A 36 -24.06 -25.07 27.73
N ALA A 37 -24.08 -25.20 29.06
CA ALA A 37 -24.69 -26.33 29.75
C ALA A 37 -26.22 -26.37 29.53
N ASP A 38 -26.89 -25.22 29.53
CA ASP A 38 -28.34 -25.13 29.32
C ASP A 38 -28.73 -25.28 27.84
N GLN A 39 -27.97 -24.69 26.91
CA GLN A 39 -28.33 -24.63 25.49
C GLN A 39 -27.75 -25.77 24.65
N CYS A 40 -26.66 -26.39 25.09
CA CYS A 40 -26.00 -27.48 24.38
C CYS A 40 -25.59 -28.59 25.36
N PRO A 41 -26.57 -29.26 26.00
CA PRO A 41 -26.28 -30.40 26.85
C PRO A 41 -25.73 -31.56 26.02
N ALA A 42 -24.90 -32.41 26.64
CA ALA A 42 -24.33 -33.57 25.97
C ALA A 42 -25.45 -34.49 25.44
N PRO A 43 -25.39 -34.91 24.17
CA PRO A 43 -26.42 -35.77 23.58
C PRO A 43 -26.42 -37.15 24.27
N SER A 44 -27.61 -37.71 24.48
CA SER A 44 -27.75 -39.07 24.99
C SER A 44 -27.29 -40.08 23.94
N LEU A 45 -26.20 -40.80 24.24
CA LEU A 45 -25.64 -41.85 23.38
C LEU A 45 -26.20 -43.25 23.68
N GLY A 46 -27.14 -43.36 24.63
CA GLY A 46 -27.82 -44.62 24.96
C GLY A 46 -29.15 -44.75 24.23
N GLY A 47 -29.48 -45.97 23.79
CA GLY A 47 -30.76 -46.28 23.14
C GLY A 47 -30.63 -47.41 22.11
N ASP A 48 -31.75 -47.75 21.48
CA ASP A 48 -31.77 -48.62 20.30
C ASP A 48 -31.37 -47.83 19.03
N GLN A 49 -31.21 -48.54 17.91
CA GLN A 49 -30.78 -47.93 16.65
C GLN A 49 -31.74 -46.83 16.17
N ALA A 50 -33.04 -46.97 16.45
CA ALA A 50 -34.05 -45.98 16.08
C ALA A 50 -33.89 -44.68 16.88
N ALA A 51 -33.72 -44.79 18.20
CA ALA A 51 -33.48 -43.64 19.07
C ALA A 51 -32.20 -42.88 18.67
N LEU A 52 -31.12 -43.59 18.35
CA LEU A 52 -29.88 -42.97 17.88
C LEU A 52 -30.06 -42.24 16.54
N MET A 53 -30.74 -42.85 15.57
CA MET A 53 -31.04 -42.17 14.30
C MET A 53 -31.87 -40.90 14.49
N GLU A 54 -32.83 -40.90 15.43
CA GLU A 54 -33.64 -39.72 15.72
C GLU A 54 -32.81 -38.61 16.39
N THR A 55 -31.91 -38.95 17.30
CA THR A 55 -30.98 -37.97 17.90
C THR A 55 -30.09 -37.33 16.84
N CYS A 56 -29.55 -38.10 15.89
CA CYS A 56 -28.74 -37.56 14.79
C CYS A 56 -29.53 -36.59 13.90
N ARG A 57 -30.78 -36.92 13.56
CA ARG A 57 -31.65 -36.01 12.77
C ARG A 57 -31.94 -34.70 13.53
N LYS A 58 -32.22 -34.79 14.83
CA LYS A 58 -32.47 -33.63 15.69
C LYS A 58 -31.22 -32.74 15.81
N LEU A 59 -30.04 -33.33 15.99
CA LEU A 59 -28.77 -32.59 16.03
C LEU A 59 -28.49 -31.89 14.71
N HIS A 60 -28.70 -32.56 13.57
CA HIS A 60 -28.48 -31.94 12.26
C HIS A 60 -29.35 -30.69 12.07
N ALA A 61 -30.65 -30.79 12.36
CA ALA A 61 -31.57 -29.65 12.27
C ALA A 61 -31.19 -28.50 13.24
N LEU A 62 -30.70 -28.83 14.44
CA LEU A 62 -30.21 -27.83 15.39
C LEU A 62 -28.93 -27.15 14.90
N ILE A 63 -28.01 -27.89 14.29
CA ILE A 63 -26.78 -27.32 13.71
C ILE A 63 -27.14 -26.29 12.64
N ASP A 64 -28.04 -26.63 11.71
CA ASP A 64 -28.43 -25.71 10.63
C ASP A 64 -29.00 -24.41 11.19
N LYS A 65 -29.89 -24.51 12.19
CA LYS A 65 -30.48 -23.34 12.86
C LYS A 65 -29.44 -22.49 13.60
N VAL A 66 -28.54 -23.14 14.36
CA VAL A 66 -27.50 -22.43 15.12
C VAL A 66 -26.49 -21.76 14.19
N ASP A 67 -26.19 -22.37 13.05
CA ASP A 67 -25.29 -21.80 12.05
C ASP A 67 -25.86 -20.54 11.40
N GLU A 68 -27.17 -20.53 11.11
CA GLU A 68 -27.89 -19.33 10.65
C GLU A 68 -27.87 -18.22 11.71
N GLU A 69 -28.22 -18.54 12.97
CA GLU A 69 -28.16 -17.60 14.09
C GLU A 69 -26.74 -17.05 14.31
N ARG A 70 -25.71 -17.90 14.19
CA ARG A 70 -24.30 -17.51 14.27
C ARG A 70 -23.94 -16.52 13.17
N TYR A 71 -24.38 -16.77 11.94
CA TYR A 71 -24.11 -15.89 10.79
C TYR A 71 -24.70 -14.49 10.99
N ASP A 72 -25.95 -14.43 11.48
CA ASP A 72 -26.62 -13.16 11.79
C ASP A 72 -25.94 -12.39 12.92
N LEU A 73 -25.56 -13.09 13.99
CA LEU A 73 -24.83 -12.50 15.11
C LEU A 73 -23.46 -11.99 14.67
N GLN A 74 -22.73 -12.75 13.86
CA GLN A 74 -21.44 -12.33 13.31
C GLN A 74 -21.61 -11.06 12.46
N THR A 75 -22.64 -11.01 11.62
CA THR A 75 -22.93 -9.84 10.79
C THR A 75 -23.24 -8.60 11.64
N LYS A 76 -23.97 -8.75 12.76
CA LYS A 76 -24.23 -7.65 13.70
C LYS A 76 -22.96 -7.16 14.39
N VAL A 77 -22.10 -8.07 14.85
CA VAL A 77 -20.80 -7.73 15.45
C VAL A 77 -19.92 -6.98 14.45
N SER A 78 -19.78 -7.48 13.22
CA SER A 78 -18.99 -6.81 12.19
C SER A 78 -19.52 -5.42 11.82
N LYS A 79 -20.83 -5.19 11.86
CA LYS A 79 -21.41 -3.84 11.68
C LYS A 79 -21.01 -2.91 12.83
N ALA A 80 -21.10 -3.39 14.07
CA ALA A 80 -20.70 -2.61 15.24
C ALA A 80 -19.20 -2.29 15.25
N GLU A 81 -18.34 -3.24 14.84
CA GLU A 81 -16.90 -3.02 14.70
C GLU A 81 -16.57 -1.93 13.68
N LYS A 82 -17.23 -1.95 12.51
CA LYS A 82 -17.09 -0.90 11.50
C LYS A 82 -17.51 0.47 12.02
N GLU A 83 -18.64 0.54 12.73
CA GLU A 83 -19.10 1.79 13.34
C GLU A 83 -18.12 2.31 14.38
N ILE A 84 -17.55 1.42 15.21
CA ILE A 84 -16.51 1.78 16.18
C ILE A 84 -15.28 2.36 15.46
N ASP A 85 -14.84 1.76 14.35
CA ASP A 85 -13.68 2.24 13.61
C ASP A 85 -13.95 3.58 12.92
N ASP A 86 -15.12 3.77 12.31
CA ASP A 86 -15.56 5.06 11.77
C ASP A 86 -15.59 6.15 12.85
N LEU A 87 -16.09 5.82 14.05
CA LEU A 87 -16.13 6.75 15.17
C LEU A 87 -14.72 7.07 15.69
N LYS A 88 -13.81 6.09 15.75
CA LYS A 88 -12.39 6.34 16.09
C LYS A 88 -11.75 7.32 15.11
N ILE A 89 -12.00 7.15 13.81
CA ILE A 89 -11.49 8.06 12.77
C ILE A 89 -12.03 9.48 13.00
N LYS A 90 -13.34 9.63 13.21
CA LYS A 90 -13.95 10.94 13.52
C LYS A 90 -13.35 11.58 14.78
N VAL A 91 -13.08 10.79 15.81
CA VAL A 91 -12.42 11.28 17.03
C VAL A 91 -11.01 11.80 16.73
N ILE A 92 -10.24 11.11 15.88
CA ILE A 92 -8.90 11.54 15.47
C ILE A 92 -8.97 12.87 14.69
N ASP A 93 -9.90 12.98 13.74
CA ASP A 93 -10.10 14.18 12.93
C ASP A 93 -10.52 15.39 13.78
N LEU A 94 -11.46 15.19 14.70
CA LEU A 94 -11.94 16.22 15.62
C LEU A 94 -10.88 16.64 16.65
N ALA A 95 -10.12 15.69 17.19
CA ALA A 95 -8.99 15.99 18.08
C ALA A 95 -7.89 16.78 17.35
N GLY A 96 -7.80 16.60 16.03
CA GLY A 96 -6.84 17.25 15.15
C GLY A 96 -5.42 16.68 15.32
N VAL A 97 -4.72 16.46 14.21
CA VAL A 97 -3.31 16.05 14.24
C VAL A 97 -2.51 17.10 15.02
N LYS A 98 -1.85 16.69 16.12
CA LYS A 98 -0.96 17.55 16.92
C LYS A 98 0.00 18.29 15.96
N LYS A 99 -0.18 19.61 15.83
CA LYS A 99 0.65 20.42 14.94
C LYS A 99 2.12 20.25 15.34
N PRO A 100 3.04 19.93 14.40
CA PRO A 100 4.47 19.96 14.68
C PRO A 100 4.86 21.35 15.20
N ALA A 101 5.66 21.41 16.26
CA ALA A 101 6.11 22.67 16.82
C ALA A 101 6.87 23.49 15.76
N LEU A 102 6.45 24.74 15.51
CA LEU A 102 7.08 25.63 14.54
C LEU A 102 8.52 25.94 14.97
N LYS A 103 9.51 25.58 14.14
CA LYS A 103 10.91 25.97 14.37
C LYS A 103 11.10 27.43 13.96
N LYS A 104 11.59 28.27 14.88
CA LYS A 104 12.05 29.64 14.57
C LYS A 104 13.39 29.55 13.84
N VAL A 105 13.42 29.96 12.57
CA VAL A 105 14.65 30.05 11.78
C VAL A 105 15.11 31.51 11.77
N ARG A 106 16.34 31.76 12.20
CA ARG A 106 16.99 33.08 12.01
C ARG A 106 17.52 33.16 10.57
N MET A 107 17.68 34.36 10.03
CA MET A 107 18.22 34.52 8.67
C MET A 107 19.53 33.77 8.52
N SER A 108 19.69 33.00 7.44
CA SER A 108 20.94 32.32 7.13
C SER A 108 22.03 33.33 6.76
N ALA A 109 23.28 32.97 6.98
CA ALA A 109 24.43 33.79 6.60
C ALA A 109 24.38 34.15 5.10
N ASP A 110 24.00 33.21 4.24
CA ASP A 110 23.86 33.43 2.79
C ASP A 110 22.78 34.46 2.45
N ALA A 111 21.67 34.48 3.20
CA ALA A 111 20.61 35.47 3.01
C ALA A 111 21.07 36.87 3.43
N MET A 112 21.90 36.98 4.47
CA MET A 112 22.50 38.26 4.87
C MET A 112 23.58 38.72 3.87
N LEU A 113 24.45 37.82 3.44
CA LEU A 113 25.52 38.12 2.49
C LEU A 113 24.97 38.57 1.13
N LYS A 114 23.94 37.88 0.62
CA LYS A 114 23.26 38.25 -0.63
C LYS A 114 22.55 39.61 -0.53
N ALA A 115 22.03 39.97 0.64
CA ALA A 115 21.37 41.26 0.87
C ALA A 115 22.38 42.42 1.00
N LEU A 116 23.55 42.19 1.60
CA LEU A 116 24.55 43.23 1.85
C LEU A 116 25.50 43.46 0.65
N LEU A 117 25.84 42.40 -0.09
CA LEU A 117 26.89 42.44 -1.12
C LEU A 117 26.35 42.30 -2.55
N GLY A 118 25.03 42.18 -2.70
CA GLY A 118 24.37 41.99 -4.00
C GLY A 118 24.75 40.67 -4.69
N SER A 119 24.45 40.56 -5.99
CA SER A 119 24.66 39.34 -6.80
C SER A 119 26.13 38.95 -7.01
N LYS A 120 27.09 39.81 -6.66
CA LYS A 120 28.52 39.55 -6.86
C LYS A 120 29.08 38.50 -5.90
N HIS A 121 28.48 38.32 -4.73
CA HIS A 121 28.94 37.38 -3.70
C HIS A 121 27.85 36.39 -3.26
N THR A 122 27.02 35.91 -4.19
CA THR A 122 26.21 34.71 -3.94
C THR A 122 27.09 33.47 -4.07
N VAL A 123 27.78 33.11 -3.00
CA VAL A 123 28.34 31.76 -2.87
C VAL A 123 27.16 30.84 -2.55
N ASN A 124 26.66 30.14 -3.56
CA ASN A 124 25.63 29.14 -3.34
C ASN A 124 26.29 27.95 -2.63
N LEU A 125 26.24 27.95 -1.30
CA LEU A 125 26.77 26.91 -0.42
C LEU A 125 25.90 25.63 -0.44
N ASP A 126 24.98 25.51 -1.39
CA ASP A 126 24.33 24.25 -1.70
C ASP A 126 25.39 23.26 -2.21
N LEU A 127 25.76 22.31 -1.36
CA LEU A 127 26.63 21.17 -1.70
C LEU A 127 26.19 20.45 -2.99
N ARG A 128 24.91 20.56 -3.37
CA ARG A 128 24.34 20.02 -4.62
C ARG A 128 24.76 20.75 -5.89
N ALA A 129 25.04 22.05 -5.84
CA ALA A 129 25.37 22.84 -7.04
C ALA A 129 26.80 22.54 -7.56
N ASN A 130 27.70 22.07 -6.70
CA ASN A 130 29.07 21.70 -7.05
C ASN A 130 29.24 20.22 -7.42
N LEU A 131 28.18 19.41 -7.35
CA LEU A 131 28.20 18.02 -7.79
C LEU A 131 27.77 17.95 -9.26
N LYS A 132 28.63 17.40 -10.14
CA LYS A 132 28.25 17.09 -11.53
C LYS A 132 27.00 16.20 -11.51
N GLN A 133 25.95 16.57 -12.23
CA GLN A 133 24.78 15.70 -12.46
C GLN A 133 25.27 14.38 -13.07
N VAL A 134 25.26 13.31 -12.28
CA VAL A 134 25.51 11.96 -12.78
C VAL A 134 24.21 11.51 -13.45
N LYS A 135 24.13 11.65 -14.78
CA LYS A 135 23.03 11.15 -15.63
C LYS A 135 22.82 9.62 -15.59
N LYS A 136 23.56 8.90 -14.75
CA LYS A 136 23.57 7.43 -14.72
C LYS A 136 22.36 6.87 -13.96
N GLU A 137 21.98 7.47 -12.83
CA GLU A 137 20.88 6.98 -11.98
C GLU A 137 19.51 7.02 -12.71
N VAL A 138 19.23 8.10 -13.45
CA VAL A 138 17.99 8.23 -14.24
C VAL A 138 17.92 7.20 -15.38
N LYS A 139 19.06 6.76 -15.93
CA LYS A 139 19.10 5.75 -16.99
C LYS A 139 18.84 4.35 -16.43
N GLU A 140 19.34 4.05 -15.23
CA GLU A 140 19.13 2.77 -14.56
C GLU A 140 17.68 2.61 -14.09
N GLU A 141 17.06 3.66 -13.52
CA GLU A 141 15.63 3.66 -13.17
C GLU A 141 14.73 3.43 -14.40
N SER A 142 15.03 4.10 -15.51
CA SER A 142 14.29 3.95 -16.77
C SER A 142 14.37 2.52 -17.33
N LEU A 143 15.57 1.91 -17.29
CA LEU A 143 15.75 0.53 -17.73
C LEU A 143 15.01 -0.46 -16.83
N MET A 144 15.01 -0.26 -15.50
CA MET A 144 14.22 -1.11 -14.59
C MET A 144 12.72 -1.02 -14.85
N LEU A 145 12.20 0.19 -15.08
CA LEU A 145 10.79 0.38 -15.42
C LEU A 145 10.42 -0.29 -16.75
N GLN A 146 11.30 -0.23 -17.75
CA GLN A 146 11.07 -0.88 -19.04
C GLN A 146 11.05 -2.41 -18.92
N ILE A 147 11.94 -3.00 -18.11
CA ILE A 147 11.93 -4.44 -17.83
C ILE A 147 10.67 -4.84 -17.06
N ALA A 148 10.28 -4.08 -16.04
CA ALA A 148 9.07 -4.34 -15.26
C ALA A 148 7.80 -4.29 -16.12
N ALA A 149 7.70 -3.33 -17.04
CA ALA A 149 6.59 -3.25 -17.98
C ALA A 149 6.50 -4.50 -18.87
N ASN A 150 7.63 -4.96 -19.40
CA ASN A 150 7.67 -6.18 -20.22
C ASN A 150 7.26 -7.44 -19.42
N TRP A 151 7.67 -7.54 -18.15
CA TRP A 151 7.27 -8.67 -17.29
C TRP A 151 5.78 -8.65 -16.97
N LEU A 152 5.19 -7.48 -16.73
CA LEU A 152 3.74 -7.36 -16.53
C LEU A 152 2.95 -7.73 -17.78
N GLU A 153 3.46 -7.42 -18.98
CA GLU A 153 2.83 -7.82 -20.24
C GLU A 153 2.92 -9.34 -20.47
N GLN A 154 4.07 -9.95 -20.16
CA GLN A 154 4.23 -11.41 -20.21
C GLN A 154 3.29 -12.11 -19.23
N GLU A 155 3.24 -11.66 -17.97
CA GLU A 155 2.35 -12.22 -16.95
C GLU A 155 0.86 -12.09 -17.36
N ALA A 156 0.47 -10.97 -17.97
CA ALA A 156 -0.90 -10.78 -18.47
C ALA A 156 -1.26 -11.81 -19.57
N ASN A 157 -0.33 -12.11 -20.47
CA ASN A 157 -0.51 -13.13 -21.51
C ASN A 157 -0.60 -14.53 -20.90
N GLU A 158 0.30 -14.87 -19.96
CA GLU A 158 0.28 -16.17 -19.26
C GLU A 158 -1.03 -16.37 -18.47
N ILE A 159 -1.55 -15.33 -17.81
CA ILE A 159 -2.85 -15.37 -17.12
C ILE A 159 -4.00 -15.60 -18.11
N ALA A 160 -3.96 -14.96 -19.28
CA ALA A 160 -4.97 -15.13 -20.31
C ALA A 160 -4.96 -16.55 -20.88
N GLU A 161 -3.78 -17.09 -21.19
CA GLU A 161 -3.60 -18.47 -21.67
C GLU A 161 -4.03 -19.49 -20.61
N ALA A 162 -3.64 -19.29 -19.34
CA ALA A 162 -4.05 -20.16 -18.24
C ALA A 162 -5.57 -20.14 -18.03
N LYS A 163 -6.21 -18.97 -18.17
CA LYS A 163 -7.67 -18.84 -18.12
C LYS A 163 -8.35 -19.59 -19.27
N GLU A 164 -7.83 -19.46 -20.48
CA GLU A 164 -8.37 -20.17 -21.65
C GLU A 164 -8.24 -21.69 -21.49
N ALA A 165 -7.07 -22.17 -21.06
CA ALA A 165 -6.83 -23.59 -20.79
C ALA A 165 -7.77 -24.14 -19.69
N TYR A 166 -7.95 -23.37 -18.60
CA TYR A 166 -8.89 -23.74 -17.53
C TYR A 166 -10.33 -23.83 -18.02
N LEU A 167 -10.78 -22.85 -18.83
CA LEU A 167 -12.13 -22.86 -19.40
C LEU A 167 -12.33 -24.00 -20.40
N ALA A 168 -11.31 -24.32 -21.21
CA ALA A 168 -11.37 -25.44 -22.14
C ALA A 168 -11.52 -26.80 -21.42
N GLU A 169 -10.86 -26.98 -20.27
CA GLU A 169 -10.98 -28.20 -19.46
C GLU A 169 -12.32 -28.27 -18.70
N ARG A 170 -12.77 -27.15 -18.11
CA ARG A 170 -13.93 -27.12 -17.20
C ARG A 170 -15.26 -26.86 -17.88
N CYS A 171 -15.24 -26.21 -19.04
CA CYS A 171 -16.41 -25.87 -19.82
C CYS A 171 -16.13 -26.10 -21.31
N PRO A 172 -15.88 -27.35 -21.73
CA PRO A 172 -15.71 -27.67 -23.14
C PRO A 172 -16.98 -27.35 -23.92
N ALA A 173 -16.84 -27.12 -25.23
CA ALA A 173 -17.99 -26.88 -26.10
C ALA A 173 -18.98 -28.06 -26.01
N PRO A 174 -20.28 -27.78 -25.80
CA PRO A 174 -21.28 -28.82 -25.65
C PRO A 174 -21.41 -29.64 -26.94
N ASP A 175 -21.37 -30.97 -26.82
CA ASP A 175 -21.63 -31.86 -27.94
C ASP A 175 -23.15 -31.99 -28.17
N LEU A 176 -23.61 -31.51 -29.32
CA LEU A 176 -25.02 -31.49 -29.70
C LEU A 176 -25.38 -32.62 -30.68
N SER A 177 -24.48 -33.58 -30.92
CA SER A 177 -24.68 -34.65 -31.89
C SER A 177 -25.54 -35.84 -31.40
N GLY A 178 -26.05 -35.78 -30.17
CA GLY A 178 -26.86 -36.82 -29.55
C GLY A 178 -28.33 -36.89 -30.01
N ASP A 179 -29.00 -38.00 -29.70
CA ASP A 179 -30.44 -38.15 -29.89
C ASP A 179 -31.25 -37.28 -28.89
N GLN A 180 -32.57 -37.19 -29.09
CA GLN A 180 -33.43 -36.33 -28.27
C GLN A 180 -33.33 -36.65 -26.77
N THR A 181 -33.15 -37.91 -26.41
CA THR A 181 -33.05 -38.36 -25.02
C THR A 181 -31.70 -37.94 -24.41
N ALA A 182 -30.60 -38.16 -25.13
CA ALA A 182 -29.26 -37.76 -24.72
C ALA A 182 -29.14 -36.25 -24.55
N LEU A 183 -29.74 -35.47 -25.46
CA LEU A 183 -29.80 -34.00 -25.37
C LEU A 183 -30.59 -33.54 -24.14
N MET A 184 -31.74 -34.17 -23.85
CA MET A 184 -32.52 -33.83 -22.64
C MET A 184 -31.76 -34.14 -21.35
N GLU A 185 -31.05 -35.26 -21.28
CA GLU A 185 -30.21 -35.59 -20.11
C GLU A 185 -29.04 -34.62 -19.96
N PHE A 186 -28.41 -34.23 -21.07
CA PHE A 186 -27.34 -33.23 -21.07
C PHE A 186 -27.84 -31.87 -20.57
N CYS A 187 -28.99 -31.39 -21.04
CA CYS A 187 -29.60 -30.15 -20.56
C CYS A 187 -29.91 -30.19 -19.05
N LYS A 188 -30.40 -31.32 -18.53
CA LYS A 188 -30.62 -31.50 -17.07
C LYS A 188 -29.32 -31.45 -16.29
N LYS A 189 -28.25 -32.08 -16.79
CA LYS A 189 -26.92 -32.03 -16.17
C LYS A 189 -26.35 -30.62 -16.16
N LEU A 190 -26.49 -29.86 -17.25
CA LEU A 190 -26.07 -28.46 -17.30
C LEU A 190 -26.84 -27.60 -16.29
N TYR A 191 -28.15 -27.78 -16.16
CA TYR A 191 -28.96 -27.02 -15.21
C TYR A 191 -28.50 -27.23 -13.76
N LEU A 192 -28.23 -28.48 -13.37
CA LEU A 192 -27.68 -28.80 -12.04
C LEU A 192 -26.25 -28.26 -11.85
N ALA A 193 -25.43 -28.29 -12.90
CA ALA A 193 -24.08 -27.76 -12.85
C ALA A 193 -24.07 -26.23 -12.73
N LEU A 194 -24.99 -25.52 -13.38
CA LEU A 194 -25.13 -24.07 -13.29
C LEU A 194 -25.42 -23.61 -11.88
N ASP A 195 -26.36 -24.27 -11.19
CA ASP A 195 -26.72 -23.96 -9.81
C ASP A 195 -25.49 -24.02 -8.89
N LYS A 196 -24.71 -25.10 -9.00
CA LYS A 196 -23.47 -25.27 -8.24
C LYS A 196 -22.39 -24.24 -8.61
N ILE A 197 -22.21 -23.95 -9.90
CA ILE A 197 -21.24 -22.95 -10.36
C ILE A 197 -21.61 -21.56 -9.87
N ASP A 198 -22.90 -21.22 -9.82
CA ASP A 198 -23.36 -19.92 -9.33
C ASP A 198 -23.16 -19.78 -7.82
N GLU A 199 -23.36 -20.85 -7.04
CA GLU A 199 -22.98 -20.86 -5.62
C GLU A 199 -21.46 -20.66 -5.45
N ASP A 200 -20.64 -21.43 -6.17
CA ASP A 200 -19.18 -21.30 -6.12
C ASP A 200 -18.72 -19.90 -6.53
N ARG A 201 -19.37 -19.30 -7.54
CA ARG A 201 -19.12 -17.93 -8.02
C ARG A 201 -19.48 -16.91 -6.95
N TYR A 202 -20.63 -17.06 -6.28
CA TYR A 202 -21.07 -16.17 -5.22
C TYR A 202 -20.09 -16.17 -4.03
N ASP A 203 -19.63 -17.35 -3.62
CA ASP A 203 -18.64 -17.50 -2.56
C ASP A 203 -17.28 -16.91 -2.92
N ALA A 204 -16.83 -17.10 -4.17
CA ALA A 204 -15.60 -16.51 -4.67
C ALA A 204 -15.69 -14.98 -4.72
N GLU A 205 -16.81 -14.44 -5.19
CA GLU A 205 -17.07 -12.99 -5.24
C GLU A 205 -17.08 -12.38 -3.83
N ALA A 206 -17.75 -13.03 -2.87
CA ALA A 206 -17.76 -12.60 -1.48
C ALA A 206 -16.35 -12.59 -0.84
N LYS A 207 -15.49 -13.56 -1.19
CA LYS A 207 -14.08 -13.59 -0.74
C LYS A 207 -13.28 -12.43 -1.34
N VAL A 208 -13.43 -12.16 -2.64
CA VAL A 208 -12.77 -11.03 -3.30
C VAL A 208 -13.21 -9.70 -2.69
N GLU A 209 -14.50 -9.52 -2.43
CA GLU A 209 -15.04 -8.30 -1.82
C GLU A 209 -14.50 -8.08 -0.40
N LYS A 210 -14.38 -9.15 0.41
CA LYS A 210 -13.76 -9.08 1.74
C LYS A 210 -12.30 -8.63 1.65
N SER A 211 -11.51 -9.24 0.77
CA SER A 211 -10.11 -8.87 0.55
C SER A 211 -9.97 -7.44 0.03
N ALA A 212 -10.86 -6.98 -0.85
CA ALA A 212 -10.85 -5.61 -1.36
C ALA A 212 -11.11 -4.58 -0.26
N LYS A 213 -12.10 -4.85 0.61
CA LYS A 213 -12.39 -4.04 1.81
C LYS A 213 -11.18 -3.99 2.75
N GLU A 214 -10.55 -5.13 3.01
CA GLU A 214 -9.35 -5.17 3.86
C GLU A 214 -8.19 -4.35 3.25
N ILE A 215 -7.98 -4.42 1.93
CA ILE A 215 -6.97 -3.60 1.24
C ILE A 215 -7.30 -2.11 1.37
N GLU A 216 -8.57 -1.71 1.27
CA GLU A 216 -8.99 -0.33 1.42
C GLU A 216 -8.74 0.19 2.84
N ASP A 217 -9.11 -0.59 3.86
CA ASP A 217 -8.86 -0.27 5.26
C ASP A 217 -7.35 -0.18 5.55
N LEU A 218 -6.55 -1.09 5.01
CA LEU A 218 -5.10 -1.06 5.14
C LEU A 218 -4.48 0.14 4.42
N LYS A 219 -4.97 0.50 3.23
CA LYS A 219 -4.54 1.72 2.52
C LYS A 219 -4.82 2.97 3.35
N LEU A 220 -5.99 3.06 3.98
CA LEU A 220 -6.33 4.16 4.87
C LEU A 220 -5.37 4.22 6.07
N LYS A 221 -5.15 3.08 6.75
CA LYS A 221 -4.17 2.97 7.86
C LYS A 221 -2.76 3.35 7.45
N VAL A 222 -2.32 2.99 6.23
CA VAL A 222 -1.00 3.38 5.71
C VAL A 222 -0.92 4.90 5.56
N VAL A 223 -1.96 5.56 5.05
CA VAL A 223 -2.02 7.02 4.95
C VAL A 223 -1.98 7.68 6.34
N GLU A 224 -2.70 7.12 7.31
CA GLU A 224 -2.70 7.59 8.70
C GLU A 224 -1.35 7.44 9.39
N LEU A 225 -0.71 6.27 9.28
CA LEU A 225 0.60 5.96 9.88
C LEU A 225 1.73 6.74 9.20
N ALA A 226 1.69 6.89 7.88
CA ALA A 226 2.61 7.76 7.16
C ALA A 226 2.47 9.22 7.63
N GLY A 227 1.28 9.56 8.12
CA GLY A 227 0.85 10.91 8.48
C GLY A 227 0.76 11.78 7.24
N VAL A 228 -0.17 12.74 7.22
CA VAL A 228 -0.06 13.85 6.27
C VAL A 228 1.27 14.53 6.57
N LYS A 229 2.30 14.30 5.75
CA LYS A 229 3.57 15.05 5.79
C LYS A 229 3.26 16.49 5.44
N LYS A 230 2.71 17.23 6.40
CA LYS A 230 2.62 18.68 6.33
C LYS A 230 4.06 19.16 6.15
N PRO A 231 4.39 19.87 5.05
CA PRO A 231 5.70 20.48 4.91
C PRO A 231 5.99 21.24 6.21
N ALA A 232 7.17 21.05 6.80
CA ALA A 232 7.52 21.72 8.03
C ALA A 232 7.38 23.24 7.84
N LEU A 233 6.29 23.82 8.35
CA LEU A 233 5.99 25.23 8.16
C LEU A 233 7.03 26.03 8.96
N LYS A 234 7.83 26.82 8.25
CA LYS A 234 8.82 27.72 8.85
C LYS A 234 8.16 29.07 9.09
N LYS A 235 8.25 29.62 10.31
CA LYS A 235 7.81 31.00 10.59
C LYS A 235 8.88 31.96 10.07
N VAL A 236 8.73 32.45 8.84
CA VAL A 236 9.63 33.42 8.22
C VAL A 236 9.29 34.83 8.71
N ARG A 237 10.26 35.55 9.30
CA ARG A 237 10.12 36.97 9.62
C ARG A 237 10.39 37.81 8.37
N MET A 238 9.36 38.03 7.55
CA MET A 238 9.39 38.78 6.28
C MET A 238 10.39 38.24 5.24
N SER A 239 10.00 38.19 3.96
CA SER A 239 10.96 37.86 2.90
C SER A 239 11.94 39.01 2.71
N ALA A 240 13.18 38.71 2.32
CA ALA A 240 14.16 39.73 1.94
C ALA A 240 13.60 40.66 0.86
N ASP A 241 12.80 40.14 -0.07
CA ASP A 241 12.13 40.93 -1.11
C ASP A 241 11.13 41.94 -0.54
N ALA A 242 10.34 41.56 0.48
CA ALA A 242 9.41 42.47 1.14
C ALA A 242 10.13 43.59 1.90
N MET A 243 11.29 43.28 2.49
CA MET A 243 12.12 44.27 3.19
C MET A 243 12.88 45.17 2.21
N LEU A 244 13.43 44.63 1.12
CA LEU A 244 14.14 45.38 0.08
C LEU A 244 13.20 46.28 -0.71
N GLN A 245 12.00 45.81 -1.05
CA GLN A 245 10.98 46.64 -1.68
C GLN A 245 10.52 47.79 -0.77
N ALA A 246 10.46 47.56 0.55
CA ALA A 246 10.14 48.59 1.53
C ALA A 246 11.29 49.60 1.75
N LEU A 247 12.56 49.18 1.63
CA LEU A 247 13.73 50.03 1.87
C LEU A 247 14.25 50.75 0.60
N LEU A 248 14.10 50.15 -0.59
CA LEU A 248 14.72 50.63 -1.84
C LEU A 248 13.70 50.98 -2.94
N GLY A 249 12.40 50.77 -2.68
CA GLY A 249 11.32 51.01 -3.64
C GLY A 249 11.40 50.12 -4.89
N GLY A 250 10.69 50.51 -5.95
CA GLY A 250 10.53 49.68 -7.16
C GLY A 250 11.75 49.53 -8.08
N LYS A 251 12.88 50.22 -7.81
CA LYS A 251 14.06 50.23 -8.69
C LYS A 251 14.86 48.93 -8.71
N HIS A 252 14.73 48.08 -7.69
CA HIS A 252 15.48 46.81 -7.57
C HIS A 252 14.54 45.60 -7.43
N LYS A 253 13.57 45.47 -8.34
CA LYS A 253 12.76 44.25 -8.44
C LYS A 253 13.54 43.17 -9.20
N VAL A 254 14.20 42.27 -8.46
CA VAL A 254 14.87 41.09 -9.03
C VAL A 254 13.87 39.93 -9.03
N THR A 255 13.31 39.58 -10.19
CA THR A 255 12.46 38.38 -10.33
C THR A 255 13.34 37.13 -10.29
N MET A 256 13.19 36.32 -9.23
CA MET A 256 13.98 35.12 -8.96
C MET A 256 13.49 33.88 -9.76
N ASP A 257 13.29 33.99 -11.07
CA ASP A 257 12.98 32.82 -11.89
C ASP A 257 14.26 32.04 -12.22
N LEU A 258 14.45 30.91 -11.53
CA LEU A 258 15.55 29.95 -11.78
C LEU A 258 15.62 29.49 -13.24
N ARG A 259 14.47 29.45 -13.93
CA ARG A 259 14.37 29.05 -15.33
C ARG A 259 14.88 30.13 -16.30
N ALA A 260 14.88 31.41 -15.91
CA ALA A 260 15.28 32.52 -16.76
C ALA A 260 16.79 32.82 -16.72
N ASN A 261 17.51 32.36 -15.69
CA ASN A 261 18.95 32.60 -15.52
C ASN A 261 19.86 31.46 -16.03
N LEU A 262 19.29 30.39 -16.59
CA LEU A 262 20.06 29.36 -17.27
C LEU A 262 20.31 29.78 -18.73
N LYS A 263 21.58 29.93 -19.12
CA LYS A 263 21.95 30.17 -20.52
C LYS A 263 21.42 29.01 -21.37
N GLN A 264 20.43 29.28 -22.23
CA GLN A 264 20.12 28.40 -23.36
C GLN A 264 21.38 28.33 -24.23
N VAL A 265 22.03 27.17 -24.26
CA VAL A 265 23.01 26.88 -25.30
C VAL A 265 22.21 26.80 -26.59
N LYS A 266 22.25 27.87 -27.39
CA LYS A 266 21.79 27.85 -28.78
C LYS A 266 22.54 26.71 -29.46
N LYS A 267 21.84 25.63 -29.77
CA LYS A 267 22.30 24.65 -30.73
C LYS A 267 22.26 25.38 -32.08
N GLU A 268 23.38 25.98 -32.46
CA GLU A 268 23.58 26.48 -33.81
C GLU A 268 23.56 25.25 -34.72
N THR A 269 22.44 25.06 -35.43
CA THR A 269 22.40 24.27 -36.66
C THR A 269 23.29 24.99 -37.67
N LYS A 270 24.58 24.65 -37.66
CA LYS A 270 25.47 24.93 -38.77
C LYS A 270 25.34 23.73 -39.72
N GLU A 271 24.58 23.92 -40.79
CA GLU A 271 24.73 23.12 -42.01
C GLU A 271 26.17 23.33 -42.50
N GLU A 272 27.00 22.30 -42.43
CA GLU A 272 28.22 22.19 -43.24
C GLU A 272 28.46 20.70 -43.55
N ALA A 273 28.41 20.46 -44.86
CA ALA A 273 28.83 19.35 -45.70
C ALA A 273 29.43 18.08 -45.09
N ALA A 274 28.98 16.96 -45.69
CA ALA A 274 29.56 15.64 -45.62
C ALA A 274 31.06 15.62 -45.92
N GLU A 275 31.86 15.05 -45.01
CA GLU A 275 33.07 14.28 -45.33
C GLU A 275 33.59 13.57 -44.07
N GLY A 276 33.83 12.25 -44.16
CA GLY A 276 34.66 11.53 -43.19
C GLY A 276 33.94 10.60 -42.19
N VAL A 277 33.10 9.68 -42.66
CA VAL A 277 32.84 8.42 -41.92
C VAL A 277 34.13 7.61 -41.94
N GLY A 278 34.97 7.78 -40.90
CA GLY A 278 36.21 7.03 -40.69
C GLY A 278 35.95 5.78 -39.85
N ASP A 279 36.08 4.61 -40.50
CA ASP A 279 35.95 3.26 -39.96
C ASP A 279 36.93 2.98 -38.79
N TRP A 280 36.41 2.72 -37.59
CA TRP A 280 37.21 2.44 -36.38
C TRP A 280 37.66 0.97 -36.24
N ARG A 281 37.51 0.13 -37.28
CA ARG A 281 37.86 -1.30 -37.24
C ARG A 281 39.25 -1.66 -37.79
N LYS A 282 40.30 -0.97 -37.36
CA LYS A 282 41.68 -1.46 -37.54
C LYS A 282 42.54 -1.26 -36.29
N ASN A 283 42.33 -2.12 -35.29
CA ASN A 283 43.42 -2.56 -34.41
C ASN A 283 43.01 -3.81 -33.60
N ILE A 284 42.84 -4.92 -34.29
CA ILE A 284 42.91 -6.26 -33.70
C ILE A 284 43.74 -7.09 -34.66
N GLU A 285 45.00 -7.36 -34.32
CA GLU A 285 45.73 -8.54 -34.76
C GLU A 285 46.88 -8.82 -33.78
N ASP A 286 46.69 -9.91 -33.04
CA ASP A 286 47.65 -10.94 -32.65
C ASP A 286 48.92 -10.58 -31.86
N LYS A 287 48.82 -10.83 -30.54
CA LYS A 287 49.96 -11.29 -29.75
C LYS A 287 50.24 -12.76 -30.08
N ALA A 288 51.28 -13.01 -30.87
CA ALA A 288 51.91 -14.32 -30.97
C ALA A 288 53.43 -14.22 -30.83
N ASP A 289 53.90 -14.72 -29.68
CA ASP A 289 55.19 -15.40 -29.44
C ASP A 289 56.56 -14.69 -29.62
N ARG A 290 57.27 -14.65 -28.48
CA ARG A 290 58.64 -15.18 -28.25
C ARG A 290 59.75 -14.89 -29.27
N LYS A 291 60.76 -14.11 -28.87
CA LYS A 291 62.11 -14.54 -28.40
C LYS A 291 63.17 -13.44 -28.55
N LYS A 292 64.10 -13.44 -27.58
CA LYS A 292 65.58 -13.25 -27.65
C LYS A 292 66.16 -12.75 -29.00
N MET A 293 67.18 -11.91 -29.09
CA MET A 293 68.18 -11.35 -28.17
C MET A 293 69.07 -10.41 -29.03
N PHE A 294 69.91 -9.66 -28.31
CA PHE A 294 71.25 -9.18 -28.68
C PHE A 294 71.39 -7.78 -29.29
N GLU A 295 72.21 -7.04 -28.56
CA GLU A 295 72.87 -5.77 -28.84
C GLU A 295 73.90 -5.87 -29.98
N THR A 296 74.55 -4.72 -30.23
CA THR A 296 75.74 -4.38 -31.04
C THR A 296 75.39 -3.77 -32.41
N SER A 297 75.82 -2.56 -32.76
CA SER A 297 76.75 -1.59 -32.16
C SER A 297 76.35 -0.16 -32.53
#